data_AF-A0AAW9SBK4-F1
#
_entry.id   AF-A0AAW9SBK4-F1
#
_cell.length_a   1.000
_cell.length_b   1.000
_cell.length_c   1.000
_cell.angle_alpha   90.00
_cell.angle_beta   90.00
_cell.angle_gamma   90.00
#
_symmetry.space_group_name_H-M   'P 1'
#
loop_
_entity.id
_entity.type
_entity.pdbx_description
1 polymer ?
#
loop_
_entity_poly.entity_id
_entity_poly.type
_entity_poly.pdbx_seq_one_letter_code
_entity_poly.pdbx_strand_id
1 'polypeptide(L)'
;MSLATTNYNLSECISLSKHSEQRQKSDRQNQLTDFSYLKEISMGDDKMIENIIQLFLQKTPIKLKQLQQAVKTKDWAKVYHLAHALKSSMRLIGVNPQINHFASIEYVALHRKDLKTIPFLLQKSTAICIAIISELQQLDKLIY
;
A
#
# COMPACT_ATOMS: atom_id res chain seq x y z
N MET A 1 -6.56 -4.53 -71.33
CA MET A 1 -7.68 -4.72 -70.40
C MET A 1 -7.24 -5.69 -69.31
N SER A 2 -7.44 -5.30 -68.06
CA SER A 2 -7.28 -6.06 -66.81
C SER A 2 -5.88 -6.56 -66.41
N LEU A 3 -5.14 -5.74 -65.66
CA LEU A 3 -4.14 -6.21 -64.70
C LEU A 3 -4.85 -6.39 -63.36
N ALA A 4 -4.90 -7.62 -62.85
CA ALA A 4 -5.38 -7.92 -61.51
C ALA A 4 -4.31 -7.51 -60.49
N THR A 5 -4.53 -6.40 -59.78
CA THR A 5 -3.75 -6.03 -58.61
C THR A 5 -4.33 -6.72 -57.38
N THR A 6 -3.56 -7.65 -56.82
CA THR A 6 -3.82 -8.28 -55.52
C THR A 6 -3.76 -7.21 -54.43
N ASN A 7 -4.92 -6.77 -53.96
CA ASN A 7 -5.04 -5.90 -52.80
C ASN A 7 -4.86 -6.75 -51.53
N TYR A 8 -3.66 -6.73 -50.95
CA TYR A 8 -3.47 -7.14 -49.55
C TYR A 8 -4.17 -6.10 -48.68
N ASN A 9 -5.29 -6.50 -48.09
CA ASN A 9 -6.11 -5.66 -47.23
C ASN A 9 -5.37 -5.48 -45.88
N LEU A 10 -4.88 -4.27 -45.60
CA LEU A 10 -4.18 -3.87 -44.38
C LEU A 10 -5.07 -3.90 -43.11
N SER A 11 -6.24 -4.52 -43.19
CA SER A 11 -7.25 -4.58 -42.13
C SER A 11 -7.13 -5.83 -41.25
N GLU A 12 -6.32 -6.82 -41.62
CA GLU A 12 -6.25 -8.12 -40.92
C GLU A 12 -5.11 -8.20 -39.87
N CYS A 13 -4.21 -7.21 -39.81
CA CYS A 13 -3.16 -7.14 -38.78
C CYS A 13 -3.51 -6.32 -37.53
N ILE A 14 -4.70 -5.69 -37.47
CA ILE A 14 -5.10 -4.84 -36.32
C ILE A 14 -5.90 -5.64 -35.26
N SER A 15 -6.24 -6.90 -35.52
CA SER A 15 -7.00 -7.76 -34.61
C SER A 15 -6.16 -8.53 -33.58
N LEU A 16 -4.83 -8.51 -33.66
CA LEU A 16 -3.95 -9.29 -32.76
C LEU A 16 -3.34 -8.52 -31.57
N SER A 17 -3.67 -7.23 -31.40
CA SER A 17 -3.08 -6.40 -30.33
C SER A 17 -4.08 -5.74 -29.38
N LYS A 18 -5.33 -6.23 -29.30
CA LYS A 18 -6.36 -5.69 -28.36
C LYS A 18 -6.85 -6.67 -27.29
N HIS A 19 -6.10 -7.72 -26.96
CA HIS A 19 -6.55 -8.74 -26.00
C HIS A 19 -5.72 -8.94 -24.72
N SER A 20 -4.71 -8.12 -24.43
CA SER A 20 -3.97 -8.20 -23.15
C SER A 20 -4.37 -7.18 -22.08
N GLU A 21 -5.07 -6.09 -22.41
CA GLU A 21 -5.21 -4.96 -21.46
C GLU A 21 -6.53 -4.90 -20.66
N GLN A 22 -7.50 -5.78 -20.93
CA GLN A 22 -8.83 -5.68 -20.30
C GLN A 22 -9.07 -6.61 -19.09
N ARG A 23 -8.11 -7.45 -18.69
CA ARG A 23 -8.25 -8.34 -17.51
C ARG A 23 -7.79 -7.77 -16.17
N GLN A 24 -7.17 -6.58 -16.11
CA GLN A 24 -6.59 -6.04 -14.86
C GLN A 24 -7.33 -4.83 -14.25
N LYS A 25 -8.46 -4.40 -14.82
CA LYS A 25 -9.09 -3.12 -14.44
C LYS A 25 -10.16 -3.24 -13.34
N SER A 26 -10.75 -4.41 -13.09
CA SER A 26 -11.82 -4.57 -12.10
C SER A 26 -11.34 -4.89 -10.67
N ASP A 27 -10.19 -5.55 -10.50
CA ASP A 27 -9.72 -5.98 -9.16
C ASP A 27 -8.91 -4.91 -8.41
N ARG A 28 -8.42 -3.88 -9.10
CA ARG A 28 -7.61 -2.81 -8.48
C ARG A 28 -8.40 -1.76 -7.72
N GLN A 29 -9.73 -1.73 -7.82
CA GLN A 29 -10.53 -0.70 -7.15
C GLN A 29 -10.60 -0.84 -5.62
N ASN A 30 -10.11 -1.94 -5.05
CA ASN A 30 -10.16 -2.21 -3.62
C ASN A 30 -8.79 -2.44 -2.95
N GLN A 31 -7.68 -2.22 -3.68
CA GLN A 31 -6.32 -2.38 -3.15
C GLN A 31 -5.88 -1.10 -2.43
N LEU A 32 -5.43 -1.24 -1.18
CA LEU A 32 -4.90 -0.12 -0.39
C LEU A 32 -3.39 0.02 -0.56
N THR A 33 -2.73 -0.95 -1.21
CA THR A 33 -1.28 -1.03 -1.36
C THR A 33 -0.84 -1.00 -2.82
N ASP A 34 0.37 -0.50 -3.07
CA ASP A 34 1.03 -0.48 -4.37
C ASP A 34 2.51 -0.86 -4.21
N PHE A 35 2.89 -2.06 -4.64
CA PHE A 35 4.26 -2.53 -4.53
C PHE A 35 5.20 -2.01 -5.62
N SER A 36 4.80 -1.07 -6.47
CA SER A 36 5.67 -0.53 -7.52
C SER A 36 6.97 0.06 -6.93
N TYR A 37 6.84 0.86 -5.86
CA TYR A 37 8.01 1.40 -5.15
C TYR A 37 8.84 0.29 -4.49
N LEU A 38 8.18 -0.70 -3.89
CA LEU A 38 8.85 -1.83 -3.26
C LEU A 38 9.64 -2.68 -4.27
N LYS A 39 9.09 -2.89 -5.46
CA LYS A 39 9.75 -3.61 -6.58
C LYS A 39 10.96 -2.85 -7.08
N GLU A 40 10.86 -1.53 -7.21
CA GLU A 40 11.96 -0.65 -7.63
C GLU A 40 13.15 -0.75 -6.65
N ILE A 41 12.89 -0.58 -5.35
CA ILE A 41 13.97 -0.63 -4.34
C ILE A 41 14.51 -2.04 -4.10
N SER A 42 13.73 -3.07 -4.45
CA SER A 42 14.18 -4.47 -4.36
C SER A 42 14.90 -4.93 -5.62
N MET A 43 15.04 -4.07 -6.64
CA MET A 43 15.67 -4.40 -7.94
C MET A 43 15.09 -5.66 -8.60
N GLY A 44 13.80 -5.95 -8.37
CA GLY A 44 13.14 -7.15 -8.86
C GLY A 44 13.44 -8.44 -8.07
N ASP A 45 14.10 -8.39 -6.92
CA ASP A 45 14.28 -9.55 -6.04
C ASP A 45 12.99 -9.87 -5.28
N ASP A 46 12.25 -10.86 -5.77
CA ASP A 46 10.99 -11.32 -5.17
C ASP A 46 11.16 -11.80 -3.72
N LYS A 47 12.30 -12.40 -3.37
CA LYS A 47 12.56 -12.83 -1.98
C LYS A 47 12.72 -11.63 -1.05
N MET A 48 13.34 -10.56 -1.53
CA MET A 48 13.44 -9.31 -0.77
C MET A 48 12.07 -8.69 -0.54
N ILE A 49 11.20 -8.69 -1.56
CA ILE A 49 9.82 -8.20 -1.47
C ILE A 49 9.02 -9.00 -0.44
N GLU A 50 9.05 -10.33 -0.53
CA GLU A 50 8.39 -11.24 0.42
C GLU A 50 8.88 -10.98 1.85
N ASN A 51 10.19 -10.89 2.06
CA ASN A 51 10.77 -10.60 3.37
C ASN A 51 10.28 -9.27 3.95
N ILE A 52 10.16 -8.22 3.12
CA ILE A 52 9.67 -6.92 3.56
C ILE A 52 8.18 -6.99 3.93
N ILE A 53 7.36 -7.69 3.14
CA ILE A 53 5.94 -7.90 3.42
C ILE A 53 5.75 -8.69 4.72
N GLN A 54 6.48 -9.79 4.89
CA GLN A 54 6.45 -10.61 6.11
C GLN A 54 6.87 -9.78 7.34
N LEU A 55 7.93 -8.98 7.21
CA LEU A 55 8.37 -8.09 8.27
C LEU A 55 7.29 -7.05 8.63
N PHE A 56 6.59 -6.52 7.63
CA PHE A 56 5.48 -5.59 7.84
C PHE A 56 4.33 -6.27 8.59
N LEU A 57 3.91 -7.45 8.14
CA LEU A 57 2.84 -8.24 8.75
C LEU A 57 3.11 -8.56 10.22
N GLN A 58 4.37 -8.86 10.57
CA GLN A 58 4.77 -9.16 11.94
C GLN A 58 4.89 -7.90 12.82
N LYS A 59 5.54 -6.83 12.31
CA LYS A 59 5.91 -5.66 13.14
C LYS A 59 4.80 -4.63 13.26
N THR A 60 3.98 -4.43 12.24
CA THR A 60 2.93 -3.39 12.24
C THR A 60 1.90 -3.59 13.36
N PRO A 61 1.35 -4.79 13.60
CA PRO A 61 0.41 -5.02 14.72
C PRO A 61 1.03 -4.71 16.09
N ILE A 62 2.30 -5.08 16.29
CA ILE A 62 3.02 -4.84 17.54
C ILE A 62 3.18 -3.33 17.78
N LYS A 63 3.65 -2.60 16.75
CA LYS A 63 3.80 -1.14 16.82
C LYS A 63 2.47 -0.43 17.06
N LEU A 64 1.38 -0.89 16.45
CA LEU A 64 0.04 -0.32 16.68
C LEU A 64 -0.40 -0.49 18.14
N LYS A 65 -0.21 -1.67 18.72
CA LYS A 65 -0.50 -1.90 20.15
C LYS A 65 0.35 -0.99 21.04
N GLN A 66 1.64 -0.84 20.73
CA GLN A 66 2.53 0.07 21.45
C GLN A 66 2.08 1.53 21.34
N LEU A 67 1.62 1.96 20.16
CA LEU A 67 1.12 3.31 19.91
C LEU A 67 -0.16 3.56 20.70
N GLN A 68 -1.11 2.62 20.67
CA GLN A 68 -2.33 2.68 21.48
C GLN A 68 -2.02 2.79 22.98
N GLN A 69 -1.05 2.01 23.47
CA GLN A 69 -0.63 2.10 24.86
C GLN A 69 0.02 3.46 25.18
N ALA A 70 0.90 3.97 24.32
CA ALA A 70 1.54 5.27 24.51
C ALA A 70 0.51 6.41 24.54
N VAL A 71 -0.55 6.34 23.72
CA VAL A 71 -1.67 7.30 23.77
C VAL A 71 -2.42 7.20 25.09
N LYS A 72 -2.71 5.99 25.58
CA LYS A 72 -3.40 5.78 26.87
C LYS A 72 -2.59 6.34 28.04
N THR A 73 -1.27 6.14 28.04
CA THR A 73 -0.37 6.65 29.08
C THR A 73 0.07 8.10 28.84
N LYS A 74 -0.44 8.75 27.79
CA LYS A 74 -0.05 10.12 27.38
C LYS A 74 1.45 10.30 27.19
N ASP A 75 2.17 9.25 26.78
CA ASP A 75 3.58 9.31 26.42
C ASP A 75 3.74 9.83 25.00
N TRP A 76 3.56 11.14 24.87
CA TRP A 76 3.49 11.80 23.57
C TRP A 76 4.83 11.81 22.82
N ALA A 77 5.98 11.64 23.50
CA ALA A 77 7.27 11.47 22.83
C ALA A 77 7.31 10.11 22.12
N LYS A 78 6.88 9.05 22.82
CA LYS A 78 6.75 7.71 22.23
C LYS A 78 5.69 7.65 21.13
N VAL A 79 4.57 8.36 21.27
CA VAL A 79 3.56 8.50 20.21
C VAL A 79 4.18 9.07 18.93
N TYR A 80 4.98 10.14 19.04
CA TYR A 80 5.69 10.74 17.91
C TYR A 80 6.59 9.72 17.19
N HIS A 81 7.48 9.04 17.94
CA HIS A 81 8.42 8.08 17.35
C HIS A 81 7.71 6.88 16.70
N LEU A 82 6.66 6.35 17.34
CA LEU A 82 5.90 5.23 16.80
C LEU A 82 5.10 5.63 15.56
N ALA A 83 4.49 6.83 15.56
CA ALA A 83 3.79 7.36 14.39
C ALA A 83 4.73 7.58 13.20
N HIS A 84 5.92 8.15 13.44
CA HIS A 84 6.95 8.29 12.41
C HIS A 84 7.34 6.95 11.79
N ALA A 85 7.61 5.94 12.63
CA ALA A 85 7.99 4.61 12.17
C ALA A 85 6.87 3.93 11.36
N LEU A 86 5.61 4.06 11.79
CA LEU A 86 4.45 3.52 11.08
C LEU A 86 4.20 4.24 9.75
N LYS A 87 4.36 5.57 9.72
CA LYS A 87 4.28 6.38 8.49
C LYS A 87 5.24 5.85 7.42
N SER A 88 6.50 5.61 7.79
CA SER A 88 7.51 5.05 6.88
C SER A 88 7.18 3.62 6.43
N SER A 89 6.66 2.78 7.34
CA SER A 89 6.21 1.43 6.99
C SER A 89 5.05 1.46 5.98
N MET A 90 4.07 2.35 6.14
CA MET A 90 2.96 2.50 5.18
C MET A 90 3.46 2.94 3.80
N ARG A 91 4.42 3.88 3.75
CA ARG A 91 5.01 4.34 2.49
C ARG A 91 5.77 3.22 1.77
N LEU A 92 6.45 2.35 2.50
CA LEU A 92 7.27 1.26 1.94
C LEU A 92 6.43 0.28 1.10
N ILE A 93 5.21 -0.02 1.56
CA ILE A 93 4.26 -0.90 0.85
C ILE A 93 3.30 -0.11 -0.06
N GLY A 94 3.57 1.18 -0.30
CA GLY A 94 2.83 2.02 -1.24
C GLY A 94 1.42 2.39 -0.84
N VAL A 95 1.13 2.52 0.46
CA VAL A 95 -0.16 3.02 0.93
C VAL A 95 -0.33 4.47 0.50
N ASN A 96 -1.51 4.80 -0.05
CA ASN A 96 -1.84 6.16 -0.45
C ASN A 96 -1.67 7.15 0.72
N PRO A 97 -0.90 8.24 0.57
CA PRO A 97 -0.69 9.23 1.63
C PRO A 97 -1.97 9.84 2.20
N GLN A 98 -3.04 9.94 1.39
CA GLN A 98 -4.32 10.54 1.81
C GLN A 98 -5.04 9.73 2.88
N ILE A 99 -4.87 8.40 2.89
CA ILE A 99 -5.45 7.51 3.90
C ILE A 99 -4.48 7.29 5.08
N ASN A 100 -3.24 7.76 4.96
CA ASN A 100 -2.22 7.59 5.98
C ASN A 100 -2.25 8.72 7.03
N HIS A 101 -3.01 8.50 8.11
CA HIS A 101 -3.14 9.49 9.19
C HIS A 101 -1.94 9.53 10.16
N PHE A 102 -0.92 8.68 10.00
CA PHE A 102 0.24 8.69 10.91
C PHE A 102 1.06 9.98 10.85
N ALA A 103 1.09 10.65 9.69
CA ALA A 103 1.73 11.97 9.57
C ALA A 103 1.03 13.02 10.46
N SER A 104 -0.30 12.99 10.53
CA SER A 104 -1.06 13.89 11.40
C SER A 104 -0.85 13.57 12.88
N ILE A 105 -0.84 12.28 13.25
CA ILE A 105 -0.56 11.84 14.63
C ILE A 105 0.85 12.28 15.05
N GLU A 106 1.84 12.09 14.18
CA GLU A 106 3.23 12.50 14.40
C GLU A 106 3.33 14.02 14.62
N TYR A 107 2.71 14.82 13.75
CA TYR A 107 2.70 16.28 13.86
C TYR A 107 2.05 16.77 15.16
N VAL A 108 0.85 16.26 15.46
CA VAL A 108 0.10 16.62 16.68
C VAL A 108 0.88 16.23 17.94
N ALA A 109 1.50 15.05 17.93
CA ALA A 109 2.34 14.60 19.03
C ALA A 109 3.58 15.49 19.17
N LEU A 110 4.33 15.75 18.10
CA LEU A 110 5.56 16.56 18.14
C LEU A 110 5.31 17.97 18.67
N HIS A 111 4.27 18.64 18.15
CA HIS A 111 3.98 20.03 18.51
C HIS A 111 3.08 20.19 19.73
N ARG A 112 2.57 19.08 20.30
CA ARG A 112 1.65 19.07 21.44
C ARG A 112 0.39 19.92 21.22
N LYS A 113 -0.07 20.02 19.97
CA LYS A 113 -1.24 20.83 19.58
C LYS A 113 -2.41 19.94 19.25
N ASP A 114 -3.55 20.18 19.89
CA ASP A 114 -4.80 19.46 19.61
C ASP A 114 -4.71 17.94 19.85
N LEU A 115 -4.02 17.55 20.94
CA LEU A 115 -3.80 16.14 21.33
C LEU A 115 -5.09 15.31 21.45
N LYS A 116 -6.24 15.97 21.67
CA LYS A 116 -7.57 15.35 21.69
C LYS A 116 -7.99 14.71 20.35
N THR A 117 -7.33 15.07 19.24
CA THR A 117 -7.57 14.47 17.92
C THR A 117 -6.86 13.13 17.72
N ILE A 118 -5.79 12.86 18.47
CA ILE A 118 -4.98 11.63 18.31
C ILE A 118 -5.84 10.36 18.41
N PRO A 119 -6.75 10.19 19.39
CA PRO A 119 -7.55 8.98 19.49
C PRO A 119 -8.39 8.69 18.24
N PHE A 120 -9.00 9.72 17.64
CA PHE A 120 -9.80 9.58 16.42
C PHE A 120 -8.93 9.22 15.20
N LEU A 121 -7.80 9.91 15.03
CA LEU A 121 -6.83 9.60 13.97
C LEU A 121 -6.28 8.17 14.13
N LEU A 122 -5.98 7.76 15.36
CA LEU A 122 -5.47 6.42 15.67
C LEU A 122 -6.51 5.33 15.38
N GLN A 123 -7.78 5.57 15.66
CA GLN A 123 -8.86 4.65 15.30
C GLN A 123 -8.92 4.44 13.78
N LYS A 124 -8.91 5.53 13.00
CA LYS A 124 -8.88 5.46 11.53
C LYS A 124 -7.64 4.72 11.01
N SER A 125 -6.46 5.09 11.51
CA SER A 125 -5.20 4.39 11.16
C SER A 125 -5.25 2.90 11.49
N THR A 126 -5.82 2.52 12.63
CA THR A 126 -5.92 1.12 13.05
C THR A 126 -6.80 0.33 12.07
N ALA A 127 -7.96 0.87 11.68
CA ALA A 127 -8.85 0.22 10.72
C ALA A 127 -8.15 0.00 9.36
N ILE A 128 -7.41 1.00 8.88
CA ILE A 128 -6.66 0.93 7.62
C ILE A 128 -5.56 -0.12 7.72
N CYS A 129 -4.78 -0.15 8.80
CA CYS A 129 -3.75 -1.17 8.97
C CYS A 129 -4.33 -2.58 9.03
N ILE A 130 -5.50 -2.79 9.65
CA ILE A 130 -6.17 -4.09 9.67
C ILE A 130 -6.58 -4.51 8.26
N ALA A 131 -7.15 -3.59 7.47
CA ALA A 131 -7.52 -3.86 6.08
C ALA A 131 -6.29 -4.21 5.22
N ILE A 132 -5.20 -3.45 5.35
CA ILE A 132 -3.93 -3.74 4.67
C ILE A 132 -3.38 -5.10 5.08
N ILE A 133 -3.33 -5.41 6.38
CA ILE A 133 -2.82 -6.71 6.86
C ILE A 133 -3.65 -7.84 6.26
N SER A 134 -4.98 -7.69 6.21
CA SER A 134 -5.86 -8.67 5.58
C SER A 134 -5.60 -8.81 4.08
N GLU A 135 -5.41 -7.71 3.36
CA GLU A 135 -5.04 -7.70 1.93
C GLU A 135 -3.73 -8.45 1.69
N LEU A 136 -2.68 -8.12 2.45
CA LEU A 136 -1.37 -8.74 2.34
C LEU A 136 -1.38 -10.24 2.67
N GLN A 137 -2.15 -10.66 3.69
CA GLN A 137 -2.31 -12.07 4.05
C GLN A 137 -3.06 -12.89 2.99
N GLN A 138 -3.96 -12.27 2.23
CA GLN A 138 -4.62 -12.94 1.11
C GLN A 138 -3.67 -13.13 -0.06
N LEU A 139 -2.81 -12.14 -0.33
CA LEU A 139 -1.78 -12.25 -1.37
C LEU A 139 -0.75 -13.33 -1.06
N ASP A 140 -0.30 -13.42 0.20
CA ASP A 140 0.67 -14.44 0.65
C ASP A 140 0.15 -15.88 0.43
N LYS A 141 -1.17 -16.09 0.59
CA LYS A 141 -1.83 -17.39 0.37
C LYS A 141 -2.03 -17.76 -1.11
N LEU A 142 -1.87 -16.81 -2.03
CA LEU A 142 -2.05 -17.03 -3.46
C LEU A 142 -0.75 -17.37 -4.18
N ILE A 143 0.39 -17.29 -3.48
CA ILE A 143 1.73 -17.56 -4.03
C ILE A 143 2.15 -19.02 -3.82
N TYR A 144 1.40 -19.80 -3.00
CA TYR A 144 1.58 -21.24 -2.76
C TYR A 144 0.35 -22.03 -3.20
#